data_AF-A0A350BDB8-F1
#
_entry.id   AF-A0A350BDB8-F1
#
_cell.length_a   1.000
_cell.length_b   1.000
_cell.length_c   1.000
_cell.angle_alpha   90.00
_cell.angle_beta   90.00
_cell.angle_gamma   90.00
#
_symmetry.space_group_name_H-M   'P 1'
#
loop_
_entity.id
_entity.type
_entity.pdbx_description
1 polymer ?
#
loop_
_entity_poly.entity_id
_entity_poly.type
_entity_poly.pdbx_seq_one_letter_code
_entity_poly.pdbx_strand_id
1 'polypeptide(L)'
;GATKVKSFKPHFLWFRWYFSYFSGMLHKPRCNQHFLIDILTNLVAILFFPFGIFNWNSKSISKSIQKIPYEEATLVGPYLTMYLNREALPPSVFGDGVIAKFEGLEVKVPSDYHRYLTHIFGDYMKLPPIEKQMGHHYHVGVSTTTSYHNYK
;
A
#
# COMPACT_ATOMS: atom_id res chain seq x y z
N GLY A 1 -12.88 -19.76 -21.47
CA GLY A 1 -11.49 -19.85 -21.98
C GLY A 1 -10.59 -19.08 -21.05
N ALA A 2 -9.60 -19.73 -20.45
CA ALA A 2 -8.73 -19.10 -19.46
C ALA A 2 -7.85 -18.02 -20.13
N THR A 3 -8.11 -16.76 -19.80
CA THR A 3 -7.29 -15.62 -20.19
C THR A 3 -5.87 -15.82 -19.67
N LYS A 4 -4.91 -16.05 -20.58
CA LYS A 4 -3.48 -16.04 -20.26
C LYS A 4 -3.15 -14.76 -19.49
N VAL A 5 -2.57 -14.90 -18.30
CA VAL A 5 -2.13 -13.75 -17.51
C VAL A 5 -1.08 -13.00 -18.31
N LYS A 6 -1.40 -11.78 -18.79
CA LYS A 6 -0.49 -10.92 -19.59
C LYS A 6 0.68 -10.34 -18.76
N SER A 7 0.69 -10.57 -17.44
CA SER A 7 1.66 -10.01 -16.48
C SER A 7 2.18 -11.05 -15.48
N PHE A 8 3.20 -10.70 -14.70
CA PHE A 8 3.65 -11.53 -13.58
C PHE A 8 2.49 -11.79 -12.62
N LYS A 9 2.39 -13.02 -12.10
CA LYS A 9 1.35 -13.34 -11.12
C LYS A 9 1.54 -12.45 -9.88
N PRO A 10 0.46 -11.92 -9.27
CA PRO A 10 0.55 -10.98 -8.15
C PRO A 10 1.44 -11.45 -6.98
N HIS A 11 1.41 -12.75 -6.62
CA HIS A 11 2.25 -13.27 -5.54
C HIS A 11 3.77 -13.17 -5.81
N PHE A 12 4.21 -13.29 -7.06
CA PHE A 12 5.63 -13.13 -7.41
C PHE A 12 6.09 -11.68 -7.31
N LEU A 13 5.20 -10.75 -7.67
CA LEU A 13 5.44 -9.32 -7.53
C LEU A 13 5.48 -8.91 -6.04
N TRP A 14 4.63 -9.51 -5.19
CA TRP A 14 4.71 -9.37 -3.74
C TRP A 14 6.05 -9.88 -3.19
N PHE A 15 6.46 -11.07 -3.59
CA PHE A 15 7.76 -11.64 -3.21
C PHE A 15 8.93 -10.72 -3.64
N ARG A 16 8.88 -10.19 -4.86
CA ARG A 16 9.87 -9.24 -5.39
C ARG A 16 9.84 -7.88 -4.70
N TRP A 17 8.68 -7.43 -4.25
CA TRP A 17 8.55 -6.18 -3.48
C TRP A 17 9.09 -6.34 -2.05
N TYR A 18 8.90 -7.50 -1.42
CA TYR A 18 9.47 -7.80 -0.10
C TYR A 18 10.99 -7.64 -0.03
N PHE A 19 11.71 -8.03 -1.09
CA PHE A 19 13.16 -7.82 -1.18
C PHE A 19 13.59 -6.36 -1.19
N SER A 20 12.72 -5.45 -1.65
CA SER A 20 13.01 -4.02 -1.56
C SER A 20 13.03 -3.52 -0.11
N TYR A 21 12.25 -4.10 0.80
CA TYR A 21 12.33 -3.75 2.23
C TYR A 21 13.69 -4.09 2.82
N PHE A 22 14.23 -5.26 2.50
CA PHE A 22 15.57 -5.68 2.97
C PHE A 22 16.67 -4.75 2.47
N SER A 23 16.53 -4.21 1.25
CA SER A 23 17.50 -3.22 0.73
C SER A 23 17.58 -1.94 1.59
N GLY A 24 16.47 -1.55 2.24
CA GLY A 24 16.39 -0.38 3.11
C GLY A 24 16.76 -0.63 4.57
N MET A 25 17.16 -1.86 4.93
CA MET A 25 17.51 -2.23 6.32
C MET A 25 18.94 -1.84 6.71
N LEU A 26 19.73 -1.27 5.80
CA LEU A 26 21.07 -0.79 6.12
C LEU A 26 20.99 0.30 7.20
N HIS A 27 21.61 0.04 8.34
CA HIS A 27 21.61 0.98 9.46
C HIS A 27 22.94 0.94 10.21
N LYS A 28 23.23 1.99 10.97
CA LYS A 28 24.42 2.06 11.81
C LYS A 28 24.31 1.01 12.94
N PRO A 29 25.26 0.06 13.07
CA PRO A 29 25.22 -0.93 14.14
C PRO A 29 25.24 -0.28 15.52
N ARG A 30 24.45 -0.84 16.45
CA ARG A 30 24.39 -0.38 17.84
C ARG A 30 25.57 -0.96 18.62
N CYS A 31 26.22 -0.14 19.42
CA CYS A 31 27.30 -0.57 20.31
C CYS A 31 26.74 -1.19 21.61
N ASN A 32 25.93 -2.24 21.50
CA ASN A 32 25.39 -2.98 22.64
C ASN A 32 25.28 -4.48 22.32
N GLN A 33 24.57 -5.25 23.15
CA GLN A 33 24.36 -6.70 22.97
C GLN A 33 23.79 -7.11 21.59
N HIS A 34 23.19 -6.18 20.84
CA HIS A 34 22.64 -6.42 19.51
C HIS A 34 23.64 -6.16 18.37
N PHE A 35 24.89 -5.76 18.66
CA PHE A 35 25.89 -5.44 17.63
C PHE A 35 26.06 -6.54 16.57
N LEU A 36 26.18 -7.81 17.00
CA LEU A 36 26.32 -8.93 16.06
C LEU A 36 25.08 -9.11 15.17
N ILE A 37 23.88 -8.90 15.73
CA ILE A 37 22.62 -8.97 14.97
C ILE A 37 22.58 -7.83 13.94
N ASP A 38 23.05 -6.64 14.29
CA ASP A 38 23.11 -5.51 13.37
C ASP A 38 24.11 -5.74 12.22
N ILE A 39 25.24 -6.40 12.49
CA ILE A 39 26.18 -6.82 11.44
C ILE A 39 25.53 -7.86 10.52
N LEU A 40 24.90 -8.90 11.09
CA LEU A 40 24.23 -9.94 10.31
C LEU A 40 23.11 -9.38 9.43
N THR A 41 22.28 -8.49 9.98
CA THR A 41 21.20 -7.83 9.23
C THR A 41 21.74 -6.94 8.12
N ASN A 42 22.83 -6.21 8.35
CA ASN A 42 23.48 -5.43 7.31
C ASN A 42 24.08 -6.31 6.19
N LEU A 43 24.68 -7.45 6.52
CA LEU A 43 25.17 -8.41 5.52
C LEU A 43 24.03 -8.94 4.62
N VAL A 44 22.89 -9.28 5.23
CA VAL A 44 21.69 -9.65 4.49
C VAL A 44 21.17 -8.48 3.66
N ALA A 45 21.15 -7.26 4.19
CA ALA A 45 20.69 -6.08 3.46
C ALA A 45 21.56 -5.79 2.21
N ILE A 46 22.87 -6.00 2.29
CA ILE A 46 23.79 -5.86 1.13
C ILE A 46 23.42 -6.82 0.00
N LEU A 47 23.04 -8.07 0.30
CA LEU A 47 22.59 -9.04 -0.71
C LEU A 47 21.38 -8.52 -1.49
N PHE A 48 20.49 -7.78 -0.83
CA PHE A 48 19.28 -7.22 -1.43
C PHE A 48 19.41 -5.77 -1.88
N PHE A 49 20.56 -5.12 -1.66
CA PHE A 49 20.84 -3.75 -2.07
C PHE A 49 20.52 -3.48 -3.56
N PRO A 50 20.81 -4.40 -4.51
CA PRO A 50 20.42 -4.20 -5.89
C PRO A 50 18.92 -3.93 -6.08
N PHE A 51 18.02 -4.50 -5.27
CA PHE A 51 16.57 -4.25 -5.39
C PHE A 51 16.14 -2.83 -5.02
N GLY A 52 16.97 -2.10 -4.24
CA GLY A 52 16.73 -0.71 -3.86
C GLY A 52 17.41 0.33 -4.76
N ILE A 53 18.37 -0.09 -5.59
CA ILE A 53 19.20 0.86 -6.36
C ILE A 53 18.38 1.55 -7.47
N PHE A 54 18.48 2.88 -7.56
CA PHE A 54 17.82 3.70 -8.60
C PHE A 54 16.30 3.45 -8.81
N ASN A 55 15.63 2.83 -7.83
CA ASN A 55 14.25 2.38 -7.89
C ASN A 55 13.91 1.53 -9.12
N TRP A 56 14.87 0.80 -9.70
CA TRP A 56 14.63 0.01 -10.93
C TRP A 56 13.57 -1.08 -10.70
N ASN A 57 13.54 -1.69 -9.51
CA ASN A 57 12.60 -2.73 -9.14
C ASN A 57 11.16 -2.19 -9.20
N SER A 58 10.90 -1.05 -8.54
CA SER A 58 9.61 -0.37 -8.55
C SER A 58 9.20 0.07 -9.96
N LYS A 59 10.12 0.61 -10.75
CA LYS A 59 9.88 0.95 -12.16
C LYS A 59 9.50 -0.27 -12.99
N SER A 60 10.16 -1.40 -12.75
CA SER A 60 9.87 -2.68 -13.41
C SER A 60 8.50 -3.25 -13.00
N ILE A 61 8.13 -3.17 -11.72
CA ILE A 61 6.77 -3.54 -11.25
C ILE A 61 5.73 -2.67 -11.96
N SER A 62 5.91 -1.35 -11.94
CA SER A 62 5.01 -0.38 -12.57
C SER A 62 4.79 -0.65 -14.06
N LYS A 63 5.87 -0.90 -14.82
CA LYS A 63 5.78 -1.30 -16.23
C LYS A 63 5.04 -2.62 -16.44
N SER A 64 5.18 -3.58 -15.53
CA SER A 64 4.51 -4.87 -15.65
C SER A 64 3.01 -4.78 -15.37
N ILE A 65 2.59 -3.96 -14.41
CA ILE A 65 1.16 -3.82 -14.05
C ILE A 65 0.39 -2.99 -15.10
N GLN A 66 1.06 -2.06 -15.79
CA GLN A 66 0.46 -1.22 -16.84
C GLN A 66 0.43 -1.88 -18.24
N LYS A 67 0.75 -3.18 -18.35
CA LYS A 67 0.72 -3.88 -19.65
C LYS A 67 -0.67 -4.07 -20.23
N ILE A 68 -1.69 -4.00 -19.38
CA ILE A 68 -3.09 -4.15 -19.78
C ILE A 68 -3.65 -2.73 -19.87
N PRO A 69 -4.12 -2.27 -21.04
CA PRO A 69 -4.83 -1.00 -21.17
C PRO A 69 -6.05 -0.96 -20.24
N TYR A 70 -6.40 0.21 -19.73
CA TYR A 70 -7.49 0.38 -18.77
C TYR A 70 -8.83 -0.09 -19.36
N GLU A 71 -9.04 0.18 -20.65
CA GLU A 71 -10.24 -0.12 -21.41
C GLU A 71 -10.42 -1.63 -21.65
N GLU A 72 -9.33 -2.38 -21.70
CA GLU A 72 -9.34 -3.85 -21.83
C GLU A 72 -9.41 -4.58 -20.48
N ALA A 73 -9.22 -3.86 -19.37
CA ALA A 73 -9.06 -4.46 -18.06
C ALA A 73 -10.40 -4.94 -17.49
N THR A 74 -10.47 -6.22 -17.12
CA THR A 74 -11.66 -6.77 -16.42
C THR A 74 -11.79 -6.23 -14.99
N LEU A 75 -10.64 -6.05 -14.32
CA LEU A 75 -10.54 -5.50 -12.98
C LEU A 75 -9.42 -4.48 -12.96
N VAL A 76 -9.66 -3.36 -12.28
CA VAL A 76 -8.69 -2.31 -12.03
C VAL A 76 -8.64 -2.04 -10.55
N GLY A 77 -7.46 -1.71 -10.05
CA GLY A 77 -7.26 -1.47 -8.65
C GLY A 77 -5.81 -1.13 -8.36
N PRO A 78 -5.55 -0.52 -7.20
CA PRO A 78 -4.20 -0.29 -6.75
C PRO A 78 -3.49 -1.63 -6.53
N TYR A 79 -2.18 -1.62 -6.77
CA TYR A 79 -1.32 -2.79 -6.65
C TYR A 79 -0.45 -2.68 -5.38
N LEU A 80 -0.20 -3.80 -4.69
CA LEU A 80 0.56 -3.87 -3.41
C LEU A 80 -0.11 -3.17 -2.21
N THR A 81 -1.43 -3.19 -2.15
CA THR A 81 -2.15 -2.64 -0.99
C THR A 81 -2.36 -3.70 0.09
N MET A 82 -2.66 -3.24 1.32
CA MET A 82 -2.93 -4.13 2.45
C MET A 82 -4.14 -5.05 2.22
N TYR A 83 -5.01 -4.71 1.27
CA TYR A 83 -6.22 -5.44 0.92
C TYR A 83 -6.06 -6.34 -0.31
N LEU A 84 -4.85 -6.46 -0.86
CA LEU A 84 -4.50 -7.36 -1.96
C LEU A 84 -5.45 -7.20 -3.16
N ASN A 85 -6.15 -8.27 -3.52
CA ASN A 85 -7.06 -8.31 -4.67
C ASN A 85 -8.46 -7.75 -4.33
N ARG A 86 -8.77 -7.42 -3.07
CA ARG A 86 -10.09 -6.87 -2.71
C ARG A 86 -10.31 -5.47 -3.27
N GLU A 87 -9.25 -4.71 -3.53
CA GLU A 87 -9.40 -3.40 -4.16
C GLU A 87 -9.46 -3.46 -5.69
N ALA A 88 -9.33 -4.67 -6.27
CA ALA A 88 -9.47 -4.89 -7.69
C ALA A 88 -10.96 -5.05 -8.05
N LEU A 89 -11.55 -4.00 -8.60
CA LEU A 89 -12.97 -3.92 -8.95
C LEU A 89 -13.14 -3.61 -10.45
N PRO A 90 -14.32 -3.88 -11.04
CA PRO A 90 -14.57 -3.51 -12.43
C PRO A 90 -14.35 -2.01 -12.67
N PRO A 91 -13.80 -1.60 -13.83
CA PRO A 91 -13.60 -0.19 -14.18
C PRO A 91 -14.82 0.69 -13.97
N SER A 92 -16.03 0.15 -14.19
CA SER A 92 -17.30 0.86 -14.00
C SER A 92 -17.54 1.35 -12.57
N VAL A 93 -16.93 0.73 -11.55
CA VAL A 93 -17.02 1.21 -10.16
C VAL A 93 -16.28 2.54 -10.00
N PHE A 94 -15.14 2.68 -10.67
CA PHE A 94 -14.34 3.90 -10.65
C PHE A 94 -14.93 4.95 -11.59
N GLY A 95 -15.29 4.55 -12.81
CA GLY A 95 -15.86 5.40 -13.84
C GLY A 95 -15.02 6.65 -14.12
N ASP A 96 -15.67 7.71 -14.59
CA ASP A 96 -15.05 9.02 -14.74
C ASP A 96 -14.86 9.75 -13.40
N GLY A 97 -15.39 9.19 -12.31
CA GLY A 97 -15.46 9.79 -10.99
C GLY A 97 -16.55 10.86 -10.86
N VAL A 98 -16.96 11.13 -9.62
CA VAL A 98 -17.91 12.19 -9.26
C VAL A 98 -17.31 13.15 -8.25
N ILE A 99 -17.77 14.41 -8.25
CA ILE A 99 -17.34 15.40 -7.25
C ILE A 99 -18.20 15.25 -5.99
N ALA A 100 -17.53 15.04 -4.86
CA ALA A 100 -18.13 15.00 -3.53
C ALA A 100 -17.61 16.16 -2.68
N LYS A 101 -18.44 16.65 -1.75
CA LYS A 101 -18.03 17.66 -0.77
C LYS A 101 -17.61 16.99 0.53
N PHE A 102 -16.43 17.34 1.03
CA PHE A 102 -15.90 16.85 2.31
C PHE A 102 -15.19 18.00 3.04
N GLU A 103 -15.67 18.37 4.22
CA GLU A 103 -15.10 19.44 5.06
C GLU A 103 -14.84 20.77 4.30
N GLY A 104 -15.72 21.13 3.38
CA GLY A 104 -15.61 22.34 2.55
C GLY A 104 -14.69 22.19 1.33
N LEU A 105 -14.07 21.03 1.13
CA LEU A 105 -13.30 20.68 -0.06
C LEU A 105 -14.18 19.96 -1.07
N GLU A 106 -13.90 20.18 -2.36
CA GLU A 106 -14.44 19.39 -3.45
C GLU A 106 -13.42 18.34 -3.86
N VAL A 107 -13.79 17.06 -3.72
CA VAL A 107 -12.91 15.92 -3.98
C VAL A 107 -13.51 15.02 -5.04
N LYS A 108 -12.66 14.51 -5.93
CA LYS A 108 -13.06 13.54 -6.95
C LYS A 108 -12.98 12.13 -6.37
N VAL A 109 -14.12 11.44 -6.33
CA VAL A 109 -14.26 10.08 -5.80
C VAL A 109 -14.73 9.11 -6.89
N PRO A 110 -14.63 7.77 -6.71
CA PRO A 110 -15.19 6.80 -7.63
C PRO A 110 -16.66 7.08 -7.96
N SER A 111 -17.07 6.83 -9.21
CA SER A 111 -18.46 7.04 -9.65
C SER A 111 -19.47 6.23 -8.83
N ASP A 112 -19.13 5.00 -8.45
CA ASP A 112 -19.90 4.17 -7.53
C ASP A 112 -19.11 3.96 -6.23
N TYR A 113 -18.87 5.07 -5.51
CA TYR A 113 -18.15 5.05 -4.24
C TYR A 113 -18.84 4.18 -3.19
N HIS A 114 -20.17 4.06 -3.22
CA HIS A 114 -20.89 3.23 -2.27
C HIS A 114 -20.52 1.75 -2.45
N ARG A 115 -20.57 1.23 -3.68
CA ARG A 115 -20.13 -0.14 -3.97
C ARG A 115 -18.66 -0.36 -3.65
N TYR A 116 -17.80 0.61 -3.95
CA TYR A 116 -16.37 0.55 -3.62
C TYR A 116 -16.16 0.38 -2.10
N LEU A 117 -16.76 1.27 -1.30
CA LEU A 117 -16.63 1.26 0.16
C LEU A 117 -17.27 0.03 0.79
N THR A 118 -18.45 -0.39 0.33
CA THR A 118 -19.11 -1.61 0.82
C THR A 118 -18.31 -2.87 0.50
N HIS A 119 -17.65 -2.92 -0.66
CA HIS A 119 -16.80 -4.06 -1.01
C HIS A 119 -15.58 -4.20 -0.09
N ILE A 120 -14.94 -3.08 0.27
CA ILE A 120 -13.71 -3.08 1.07
C ILE A 120 -14.02 -3.20 2.57
N PHE A 121 -14.97 -2.40 3.06
CA PHE A 121 -15.23 -2.20 4.49
C PHE A 121 -16.51 -2.86 4.99
N GLY A 122 -17.36 -3.40 4.11
CA GLY A 122 -18.65 -3.97 4.49
C GLY A 122 -19.70 -2.89 4.78
N ASP A 123 -20.44 -3.04 5.87
CA ASP A 123 -21.42 -2.04 6.32
C ASP A 123 -20.70 -0.85 6.99
N TYR A 124 -19.99 -0.07 6.18
CA TYR A 124 -19.08 0.99 6.62
C TYR A 124 -19.78 2.17 7.29
N MET A 125 -21.09 2.30 7.11
CA MET A 125 -21.91 3.35 7.75
C MET A 125 -22.35 2.96 9.16
N LYS A 126 -22.22 1.68 9.52
CA LYS A 126 -22.51 1.19 10.87
C LYS A 126 -21.23 1.21 11.70
N LEU A 127 -21.28 1.96 12.80
CA LEU A 127 -20.17 1.96 13.75
C LEU A 127 -19.89 0.54 14.27
N PRO A 128 -18.62 0.14 14.42
CA PRO A 128 -18.29 -1.14 15.03
C PRO A 128 -18.72 -1.14 16.51
N PRO A 129 -18.88 -2.32 17.15
CA PRO A 129 -19.16 -2.41 18.59
C PRO A 129 -18.17 -1.59 19.42
N ILE A 130 -18.62 -1.05 20.57
CA ILE A 130 -17.82 -0.17 21.45
C ILE A 130 -16.45 -0.77 21.78
N GLU A 131 -16.40 -2.07 22.05
CA GLU A 131 -15.16 -2.82 22.35
C GLU A 131 -14.13 -2.79 21.20
N LYS A 132 -14.60 -2.57 19.96
CA LYS A 132 -13.77 -2.47 18.75
C LYS A 132 -13.55 -1.02 18.31
N GLN A 133 -14.14 -0.03 18.98
CA GLN A 133 -13.86 1.39 18.75
C GLN A 133 -12.59 1.84 19.49
N MET A 134 -11.57 0.98 19.53
CA MET A 134 -10.25 1.28 20.08
C MET A 134 -9.25 1.40 18.93
N GLY A 135 -8.41 2.43 18.95
CA GLY A 135 -7.39 2.63 17.92
C GLY A 135 -6.42 1.45 17.86
N HIS A 136 -6.17 0.92 16.66
CA HIS A 136 -5.17 -0.13 16.43
C HIS A 136 -3.72 0.39 16.45
N HIS A 137 -3.54 1.71 16.47
CA HIS A 137 -2.25 2.36 16.51
C HIS A 137 -2.02 3.01 17.87
N TYR A 138 -0.96 2.58 18.57
CA TYR A 138 -0.48 3.22 19.77
C TYR A 138 0.31 4.48 19.37
N HIS A 139 -0.16 5.64 19.81
CA HIS A 139 0.51 6.92 19.62
C HIS A 139 1.12 7.38 20.94
N VAL A 140 2.31 7.97 20.88
CA VAL A 140 3.01 8.52 22.06
C VAL A 140 2.46 9.91 22.45
N GLY A 141 1.82 10.60 21.50
CA GLY A 141 1.09 11.84 21.74
C GLY A 141 0.42 12.33 20.44
N VAL A 142 -0.77 12.92 20.56
CA VAL A 142 -1.49 13.59 19.48
C VAL A 142 -1.95 14.94 20.00
N SER A 143 -1.58 16.02 19.32
CA SER A 143 -2.12 17.36 19.57
C SER A 143 -2.63 17.93 18.27
N THR A 144 -3.85 18.47 18.31
CA THR A 144 -4.44 19.24 17.20
C THR A 144 -4.01 20.70 17.22
N THR A 145 -3.35 21.15 18.29
CA THR A 145 -2.91 22.55 18.48
C THR A 145 -1.39 22.70 18.41
N THR A 146 -0.64 21.63 18.68
CA THR A 146 0.83 21.65 18.70
C THR A 146 1.38 21.10 17.39
N SER A 147 2.12 21.93 16.64
CA SER A 147 2.82 21.51 15.43
C SER A 147 3.79 20.35 15.67
N TYR A 148 3.93 19.44 14.69
CA TYR A 148 4.82 18.28 14.78
C TYR A 148 6.30 18.66 15.01
N HIS A 149 6.71 19.86 14.57
CA HIS A 149 8.05 20.40 14.79
C HIS A 149 8.38 20.67 16.26
N ASN A 150 7.37 20.80 17.13
CA ASN A 150 7.56 21.11 18.54
C ASN A 150 7.71 19.87 19.43
N TYR A 151 7.53 18.67 18.87
CA TYR A 151 7.81 17.43 19.58
C TYR A 151 9.30 17.12 19.50
N LYS A 152 9.91 16.81 20.65
CA LYS A 152 11.33 16.41 20.77
C LYS A 152 11.53 14.93 20.45
#